data_AF-A0A1Y5FSQ5-F1
#
_entry.id   AF-A0A1Y5FSQ5-F1
#
_cell.length_a   1.000
_cell.length_b   1.000
_cell.length_c   1.000
_cell.angle_alpha   90.00
_cell.angle_beta   90.00
_cell.angle_gamma   90.00
#
_symmetry.space_group_name_H-M   'P 1'
#
loop_
_entity.id
_entity.type
_entity.pdbx_description
1 polymer ?
#
loop_
_entity_poly.entity_id
_entity_poly.type
_entity_poly.pdbx_seq_one_letter_code
_entity_poly.pdbx_strand_id
1 'polypeptide(L)'
;AEDMAAAGTTAEVCSETMRESLKQDLETLKLVQDTIETEGDRFNVLIKDRIGGVEELLAGASGKVSELGERLSGENQAMEQLVAEIGYKAVSLSDAMRKDAEEVRELFADVAARAGEITGHFKIQAGELDKSGQEVANNLSQVTKDLGEAVSLAGREEASRLTEATAQAQDTLIAAAEKIRPGIESLEDSSERLSDLADVVMGGLSEHTREIGQVSQAAQKNVEETSKSLKDQTRLMELAADKAVRHTTDVAKVFQLQTLALADGSSAANQAVMDLRRGVHEELDAFKELSDDFEKLHDDVRMSLDARTKALSQVSEESKQTAEALGHEVEEQREKLVRLAEESLKQVEEISDRAEVAASGLEVAATKALERAETLASTLRKDTDSVSKMNEKVSILADTFGQQVRDLTHASEEATRQALVLRENKSANKRDAFLRGATILIDDLNSSAIDLNKILDQDLPEEYWKRYHKGDRSIFARSFLKKKDLYDTHEVKRYFETNQTFRNQVNRYMDQFDNLMSQARECDSEDVLAATFMTADVGKLYVLLARSLGRME
;
A
#
# COMPACT_ATOMS: atom_id res chain seq x y z
N ALA A 1 -104.78 124.10 55.18
CA ALA A 1 -105.63 123.16 54.44
C ALA A 1 -105.19 123.07 52.98
N GLU A 2 -104.91 124.19 52.30
CA GLU A 2 -104.34 124.19 50.93
C GLU A 2 -102.93 123.55 50.83
N ASP A 3 -102.04 123.76 51.80
CA ASP A 3 -100.68 123.18 51.76
C ASP A 3 -100.64 121.64 51.90
N MET A 4 -101.65 121.02 52.53
CA MET A 4 -101.73 119.56 52.65
C MET A 4 -102.30 118.90 51.39
N ALA A 5 -103.14 119.60 50.63
CA ALA A 5 -103.66 119.09 49.36
C ALA A 5 -102.56 119.10 48.27
N ALA A 6 -101.74 120.16 48.23
CA ALA A 6 -100.60 120.23 47.32
C ALA A 6 -99.54 119.16 47.62
N ALA A 7 -99.19 118.94 48.89
CA ALA A 7 -98.24 117.89 49.29
C ALA A 7 -98.74 116.46 48.98
N GLY A 8 -100.05 116.22 49.10
CA GLY A 8 -100.68 114.95 48.72
C GLY A 8 -100.55 114.65 47.23
N THR A 9 -100.85 115.62 46.37
CA THR A 9 -100.70 115.47 44.91
C THR A 9 -99.25 115.28 44.46
N THR A 10 -98.28 115.95 45.08
CA THR A 10 -96.86 115.78 44.73
C THR A 10 -96.31 114.42 45.19
N ALA A 11 -96.77 113.92 46.34
CA ALA A 11 -96.40 112.59 46.83
C ALA A 11 -97.00 111.47 45.96
N GLU A 12 -98.22 111.66 45.47
CA GLU A 12 -98.91 110.70 44.60
C GLU A 12 -98.23 110.62 43.22
N VAL A 13 -97.93 111.76 42.60
CA VAL A 13 -97.18 111.82 41.33
C VAL A 13 -95.76 111.25 41.49
N CYS A 14 -95.07 111.54 42.59
CA CYS A 14 -93.74 110.99 42.85
C CYS A 14 -93.78 109.47 43.08
N SER A 15 -94.80 108.97 43.80
CA SER A 15 -94.99 107.53 44.01
C SER A 15 -95.33 106.80 42.71
N GLU A 16 -96.11 107.42 41.82
CA GLU A 16 -96.48 106.84 40.53
C GLU A 16 -95.30 106.83 39.57
N THR A 17 -94.53 107.91 39.51
CA THR A 17 -93.26 107.98 38.74
C THR A 17 -92.24 106.95 39.26
N MET A 18 -92.12 106.81 40.58
CA MET A 18 -91.23 105.83 41.20
C MET A 18 -91.69 104.39 40.93
N ARG A 19 -93.00 104.15 40.86
CA ARG A 19 -93.58 102.85 40.51
C ARG A 19 -93.38 102.51 39.03
N GLU A 20 -93.50 103.47 38.13
CA GLU A 20 -93.17 103.30 36.71
C GLU A 20 -91.67 103.03 36.51
N SER A 21 -90.80 103.80 37.16
CA SER A 21 -89.35 103.57 37.14
C SER A 21 -89.01 102.18 37.67
N LEU A 22 -89.57 101.78 38.83
CA LEU A 22 -89.35 100.45 39.39
C LEU A 22 -89.84 99.35 38.46
N LYS A 23 -90.97 99.55 37.75
CA LYS A 23 -91.50 98.58 36.81
C LYS A 23 -90.60 98.46 35.58
N GLN A 24 -90.09 99.58 35.06
CA GLN A 24 -89.15 99.61 33.96
C GLN A 24 -87.82 98.95 34.34
N ASP A 25 -87.32 99.21 35.54
CA ASP A 25 -86.13 98.56 36.10
C ASP A 25 -86.34 97.05 36.29
N LEU A 26 -87.54 96.62 36.67
CA LEU A 26 -87.88 95.20 36.82
C LEU A 26 -87.98 94.49 35.46
N GLU A 27 -88.44 95.19 34.42
CA GLU A 27 -88.48 94.69 33.04
C GLU A 27 -87.08 94.60 32.42
N THR A 28 -86.21 95.59 32.62
CA THR A 28 -84.80 95.50 32.21
C THR A 28 -84.05 94.43 32.97
N LEU A 29 -84.27 94.28 34.28
CA LEU A 29 -83.68 93.19 35.05
C LEU A 29 -84.13 91.81 34.56
N LYS A 30 -85.41 91.64 34.20
CA LYS A 30 -85.90 90.41 33.57
C LYS A 30 -85.26 90.15 32.20
N LEU A 31 -85.15 91.18 31.36
CA LEU A 31 -84.51 91.04 30.05
C LEU A 31 -83.02 90.66 30.19
N VAL A 32 -82.34 91.25 31.17
CA VAL A 32 -80.96 90.92 31.51
C VAL A 32 -80.87 89.47 32.00
N GLN A 33 -81.76 89.04 32.90
CA GLN A 33 -81.83 87.66 33.38
C GLN A 33 -82.05 86.67 32.22
N ASP A 34 -83.04 86.90 31.36
CA ASP A 34 -83.32 86.03 30.20
C ASP A 34 -82.13 85.98 29.23
N THR A 35 -81.43 87.10 29.04
CA THR A 35 -80.22 87.17 28.20
C THR A 35 -79.08 86.36 28.81
N ILE A 36 -78.91 86.40 30.13
CA ILE A 36 -77.88 85.63 30.84
C ILE A 36 -78.19 84.14 30.84
N GLU A 37 -79.45 83.75 31.09
CA GLU A 37 -79.87 82.34 30.99
C GLU A 37 -79.61 81.83 29.56
N THR A 38 -79.97 82.61 28.54
CA THR A 38 -79.76 82.23 27.13
C THR A 38 -78.27 82.13 26.76
N GLU A 39 -77.44 83.10 27.18
CA GLU A 39 -75.99 83.05 26.90
C GLU A 39 -75.25 82.03 27.78
N GLY A 40 -75.72 81.78 29.01
CA GLY A 40 -75.22 80.71 29.89
C GLY A 40 -75.47 79.33 29.30
N ASP A 41 -76.70 79.06 28.85
CA ASP A 41 -77.06 77.83 28.14
C ASP A 41 -76.24 77.67 26.85
N ARG A 42 -76.09 78.75 26.07
CA ARG A 42 -75.31 78.74 24.84
C ARG A 42 -73.84 78.46 25.09
N PHE A 43 -73.26 79.05 26.14
CA PHE A 43 -71.89 78.81 26.55
C PHE A 43 -71.69 77.37 27.03
N ASN A 44 -72.62 76.85 27.85
CA ASN A 44 -72.58 75.47 28.32
C ASN A 44 -72.63 74.46 27.16
N VAL A 45 -73.52 74.68 26.17
CA VAL A 45 -73.56 73.88 24.94
C VAL A 45 -72.25 73.96 24.16
N LEU A 46 -71.66 75.15 24.02
CA LEU A 46 -70.40 75.34 23.28
C LEU A 46 -69.22 74.65 23.97
N ILE A 47 -69.13 74.72 25.30
CA ILE A 47 -68.11 74.02 26.07
C ILE A 47 -68.29 72.51 25.98
N LYS A 48 -69.53 72.02 26.10
CA LYS A 48 -69.81 70.58 26.00
C LYS A 48 -69.48 70.02 24.61
N ASP A 49 -69.78 70.75 23.55
CA ASP A 49 -69.40 70.38 22.18
C ASP A 49 -67.87 70.39 22.00
N ARG A 50 -67.19 71.37 22.62
CA ARG A 50 -65.72 71.46 22.58
C ARG A 50 -65.03 70.35 23.36
N ILE A 51 -65.55 69.98 24.53
CA ILE A 51 -65.11 68.82 25.32
C ILE A 51 -65.30 67.54 24.51
N GLY A 52 -66.46 67.34 23.87
CA GLY A 52 -66.71 66.18 23.03
C GLY A 52 -65.74 66.06 21.85
N GLY A 53 -65.45 67.16 21.15
CA GLY A 53 -64.46 67.17 20.06
C GLY A 53 -63.03 66.88 20.52
N VAL A 54 -62.67 67.28 21.74
CA VAL A 54 -61.39 66.95 22.38
C VAL A 54 -61.32 65.47 22.74
N GLU A 55 -62.38 64.92 23.34
CA GLU A 55 -62.48 63.49 23.69
C GLU A 55 -62.36 62.62 22.43
N GLU A 56 -62.97 63.03 21.31
CA GLU A 56 -62.88 62.34 20.03
C GLU A 56 -61.45 62.37 19.45
N LEU A 57 -60.77 63.53 19.49
CA LEU A 57 -59.37 63.64 19.06
C LEU A 57 -58.43 62.79 19.90
N LEU A 58 -58.68 62.69 21.21
CA LEU A 58 -57.90 61.85 22.13
C LEU A 58 -58.19 60.37 21.93
N ALA A 59 -59.43 59.99 21.69
CA ALA A 59 -59.79 58.62 21.32
C ALA A 59 -59.12 58.23 19.99
N GLY A 60 -59.07 59.14 19.01
CA GLY A 60 -58.36 58.94 17.75
C GLY A 60 -56.85 58.82 17.90
N ALA A 61 -56.22 59.69 18.71
CA ALA A 61 -54.80 59.60 19.04
C ALA A 61 -54.48 58.32 19.83
N SER A 62 -55.38 57.92 20.73
CA SER A 62 -55.33 56.67 21.48
C SER A 62 -55.32 55.45 20.58
N GLY A 63 -56.27 55.39 19.64
CA GLY A 63 -56.36 54.31 18.68
C GLY A 63 -55.07 54.19 17.88
N LYS A 64 -54.55 55.32 17.36
CA LYS A 64 -53.30 55.32 16.58
C LYS A 64 -52.08 54.92 17.38
N VAL A 65 -51.93 55.36 18.63
CA VAL A 65 -50.79 54.96 19.48
C VAL A 65 -50.87 53.48 19.85
N SER A 66 -52.07 52.97 20.15
CA SER A 66 -52.29 51.55 20.43
C SER A 66 -52.00 50.68 19.20
N GLU A 67 -52.49 51.08 18.03
CA GLU A 67 -52.21 50.40 16.75
C GLU A 67 -50.70 50.38 16.44
N LEU A 68 -50.00 51.48 16.71
CA LEU A 68 -48.56 51.59 16.48
C LEU A 68 -47.75 50.76 17.49
N GLY A 69 -48.19 50.69 18.74
CA GLY A 69 -47.62 49.80 19.76
C GLY A 69 -47.81 48.32 19.42
N GLU A 70 -49.01 47.92 18.97
CA GLU A 70 -49.26 46.56 18.46
C GLU A 70 -48.39 46.24 17.24
N ARG A 71 -48.23 47.19 16.31
CA ARG A 71 -47.37 47.01 15.14
C ARG A 71 -45.90 46.85 15.50
N LEU A 72 -45.39 47.67 16.42
CA LEU A 72 -44.01 47.58 16.91
C LEU A 72 -43.78 46.26 17.65
N SER A 73 -44.73 45.84 18.48
CA SER A 73 -44.65 44.55 19.18
C SER A 73 -44.67 43.38 18.21
N GLY A 74 -45.50 43.42 17.16
CA GLY A 74 -45.56 42.39 16.14
C GLY A 74 -44.29 42.30 15.30
N GLU A 75 -43.71 43.44 14.91
CA GLU A 75 -42.41 43.48 14.22
C GLU A 75 -41.28 42.95 15.11
N ASN A 76 -41.27 43.25 16.42
CA ASN A 76 -40.26 42.74 17.34
C ASN A 76 -40.34 41.21 17.47
N GLN A 77 -41.56 40.65 17.54
CA GLN A 77 -41.77 39.20 17.57
C GLN A 77 -41.37 38.52 16.25
N ALA A 78 -41.63 39.17 15.11
CA ALA A 78 -41.17 38.68 13.81
C ALA A 78 -39.63 38.67 13.73
N MET A 79 -38.98 39.69 14.28
CA MET A 79 -37.53 39.81 14.36
C MET A 79 -36.91 38.71 15.22
N GLU A 80 -37.49 38.42 16.39
CA GLU A 80 -37.10 37.31 17.26
C GLU A 80 -37.22 35.95 16.55
N GLN A 81 -38.31 35.71 15.82
CA GLN A 81 -38.49 34.48 15.04
C GLN A 81 -37.45 34.33 13.94
N LEU A 82 -37.14 35.43 13.23
CA LEU A 82 -36.18 35.43 12.14
C LEU A 82 -34.77 35.08 12.67
N VAL A 83 -34.37 35.63 13.81
CA VAL A 83 -33.09 35.30 14.43
C VAL A 83 -33.05 33.88 14.98
N ALA A 84 -34.14 33.38 15.56
CA ALA A 84 -34.23 31.97 15.94
C ALA A 84 -34.05 31.04 14.73
N GLU A 85 -34.63 31.39 13.57
CA GLU A 85 -34.48 30.64 12.33
C GLU A 85 -33.04 30.70 11.78
N ILE A 86 -32.36 31.86 11.88
CA ILE A 86 -30.94 32.01 11.53
C ILE A 86 -30.08 31.16 12.46
N GLY A 87 -30.27 31.25 13.77
CA GLY A 87 -29.53 30.47 14.76
C GLY A 87 -29.68 28.98 14.50
N TYR A 88 -30.90 28.51 14.21
CA TYR A 88 -31.16 27.13 13.83
C TYR A 88 -30.43 26.74 12.53
N LYS A 89 -30.51 27.55 11.47
CA LYS A 89 -29.83 27.27 10.19
C LYS A 89 -28.30 27.31 10.32
N ALA A 90 -27.75 28.24 11.10
CA ALA A 90 -26.31 28.38 11.35
C ALA A 90 -25.76 27.19 12.16
N VAL A 91 -26.50 26.73 13.18
CA VAL A 91 -26.15 25.53 13.96
C VAL A 91 -26.27 24.28 13.09
N SER A 92 -27.37 24.12 12.35
CA SER A 92 -27.56 22.99 11.43
C SER A 92 -26.46 22.94 10.37
N LEU A 93 -26.02 24.08 9.85
CA LEU A 93 -24.92 24.15 8.91
C LEU A 93 -23.59 23.82 9.57
N SER A 94 -23.32 24.35 10.77
CA SER A 94 -22.10 24.01 11.52
C SER A 94 -22.01 22.51 11.80
N ASP A 95 -23.12 21.88 12.16
CA ASP A 95 -23.19 20.42 12.34
C ASP A 95 -23.01 19.67 11.02
N ALA A 96 -23.57 20.15 9.91
CA ALA A 96 -23.35 19.56 8.59
C ALA A 96 -21.87 19.66 8.17
N MET A 97 -21.25 20.84 8.27
CA MET A 97 -19.83 21.03 7.97
C MET A 97 -18.93 20.18 8.86
N ARG A 98 -19.26 20.05 10.14
CA ARG A 98 -18.53 19.17 11.06
C ARG A 98 -18.68 17.71 10.69
N LYS A 99 -19.87 17.29 10.25
CA LYS A 99 -20.13 15.93 9.77
C LYS A 99 -19.37 15.65 8.49
N ASP A 100 -19.40 16.55 7.51
CA ASP A 100 -18.67 16.42 6.25
C ASP A 100 -17.15 16.38 6.51
N ALA A 101 -16.64 17.19 7.45
CA ALA A 101 -15.24 17.13 7.87
C ALA A 101 -14.85 15.78 8.51
N GLU A 102 -15.75 15.18 9.31
CA GLU A 102 -15.52 13.86 9.90
C GLU A 102 -15.61 12.74 8.84
N GLU A 103 -16.56 12.84 7.90
CA GLU A 103 -16.68 11.90 6.77
C GLU A 103 -15.43 11.94 5.87
N VAL A 104 -14.91 13.14 5.58
CA VAL A 104 -13.61 13.32 4.90
C VAL A 104 -12.48 12.66 5.69
N ARG A 105 -12.46 12.87 7.01
CA ARG A 105 -11.43 12.30 7.88
C ARG A 105 -11.47 10.77 7.91
N GLU A 106 -12.65 10.16 7.95
CA GLU A 106 -12.82 8.71 7.85
C GLU A 106 -12.39 8.18 6.49
N LEU A 107 -12.81 8.80 5.40
CA LEU A 107 -12.37 8.48 4.03
C LEU A 107 -10.84 8.48 3.95
N PHE A 108 -10.18 9.47 4.55
CA PHE A 108 -8.73 9.52 4.60
C PHE A 108 -8.10 8.47 5.49
N ALA A 109 -8.70 8.15 6.64
CA ALA A 109 -8.20 7.07 7.47
C ALA A 109 -8.24 5.73 6.70
N ASP A 110 -9.30 5.49 5.95
CA ASP A 110 -9.45 4.28 5.12
C ASP A 110 -8.48 4.27 3.94
N VAL A 111 -8.29 5.42 3.27
CA VAL A 111 -7.31 5.59 2.19
C VAL A 111 -5.88 5.43 2.71
N ALA A 112 -5.53 6.05 3.83
CA ALA A 112 -4.20 5.93 4.43
C ALA A 112 -3.93 4.50 4.91
N ALA A 113 -4.95 3.81 5.43
CA ALA A 113 -4.86 2.39 5.77
C ALA A 113 -4.62 1.54 4.52
N ARG A 114 -5.40 1.73 3.45
CA ARG A 114 -5.20 1.04 2.16
C ARG A 114 -3.84 1.34 1.53
N ALA A 115 -3.42 2.60 1.53
CA ALA A 115 -2.08 2.98 1.06
C ALA A 115 -0.99 2.33 1.90
N GLY A 116 -1.16 2.29 3.23
CA GLY A 116 -0.27 1.60 4.15
C GLY A 116 -0.20 0.08 3.92
N GLU A 117 -1.33 -0.56 3.66
CA GLU A 117 -1.40 -1.99 3.29
C GLU A 117 -0.67 -2.25 1.97
N ILE A 118 -0.96 -1.47 0.93
CA ILE A 118 -0.29 -1.61 -0.38
C ILE A 118 1.22 -1.38 -0.22
N THR A 119 1.63 -0.37 0.55
CA THR A 119 3.06 -0.12 0.85
C THR A 119 3.70 -1.30 1.58
N GLY A 120 2.99 -1.89 2.54
CA GLY A 120 3.42 -3.09 3.25
C GLY A 120 3.63 -4.26 2.30
N HIS A 121 2.66 -4.50 1.42
CA HIS A 121 2.75 -5.50 0.37
C HIS A 121 3.95 -5.26 -0.57
N PHE A 122 4.14 -4.02 -1.04
CA PHE A 122 5.30 -3.63 -1.85
C PHE A 122 6.62 -3.91 -1.14
N LYS A 123 6.74 -3.53 0.13
CA LYS A 123 7.98 -3.72 0.90
C LYS A 123 8.29 -5.20 1.11
N ILE A 124 7.28 -6.02 1.35
CA ILE A 124 7.43 -7.47 1.51
C ILE A 124 7.85 -8.08 0.18
N GLN A 125 7.12 -7.82 -0.92
CA GLN A 125 7.44 -8.36 -2.24
C GLN A 125 8.81 -7.90 -2.74
N ALA A 126 9.16 -6.62 -2.60
CA ALA A 126 10.49 -6.13 -2.97
C ALA A 126 11.60 -6.78 -2.13
N GLY A 127 11.35 -7.03 -0.83
CA GLY A 127 12.30 -7.73 0.04
C GLY A 127 12.46 -9.22 -0.27
N GLU A 128 11.38 -9.90 -0.65
CA GLU A 128 11.41 -11.29 -1.13
C GLU A 128 12.13 -11.40 -2.46
N LEU A 129 11.90 -10.44 -3.36
CA LEU A 129 12.57 -10.35 -4.65
C LEU A 129 14.08 -10.11 -4.49
N ASP A 130 14.47 -9.19 -3.60
CA ASP A 130 15.88 -8.90 -3.28
C ASP A 130 16.57 -10.14 -2.69
N LYS A 131 15.94 -10.82 -1.72
CA LYS A 131 16.47 -12.08 -1.17
C LYS A 131 16.61 -13.16 -2.22
N SER A 132 15.58 -13.38 -3.05
CA SER A 132 15.61 -14.38 -4.11
C SER A 132 16.69 -14.05 -5.15
N GLY A 133 16.86 -12.76 -5.47
CA GLY A 133 17.95 -12.28 -6.32
C GLY A 133 19.33 -12.54 -5.73
N GLN A 134 19.51 -12.27 -4.43
CA GLN A 134 20.78 -12.49 -3.73
C GLN A 134 21.15 -13.98 -3.63
N GLU A 135 20.18 -14.85 -3.32
CA GLU A 135 20.39 -16.31 -3.28
C GLU A 135 20.83 -16.83 -4.65
N VAL A 136 20.17 -16.37 -5.71
CA VAL A 136 20.50 -16.80 -7.06
C VAL A 136 21.87 -16.29 -7.47
N ALA A 137 22.18 -15.02 -7.23
CA ALA A 137 23.51 -14.47 -7.49
C ALA A 137 24.62 -15.20 -6.73
N ASN A 138 24.40 -15.55 -5.47
CA ASN A 138 25.36 -16.29 -4.65
C ASN A 138 25.55 -17.73 -5.15
N ASN A 139 24.45 -18.45 -5.38
CA ASN A 139 24.50 -19.81 -5.94
C ASN A 139 25.20 -19.82 -7.29
N LEU A 140 24.98 -18.80 -8.12
CA LEU A 140 25.60 -18.71 -9.42
C LEU A 140 27.09 -18.39 -9.36
N SER A 141 27.49 -17.48 -8.49
CA SER A 141 28.90 -17.17 -8.24
C SER A 141 29.64 -18.42 -7.78
N GLN A 142 29.01 -19.21 -6.89
CA GLN A 142 29.53 -20.49 -6.42
C GLN A 142 29.69 -21.49 -7.57
N VAL A 143 28.64 -21.73 -8.36
CA VAL A 143 28.71 -22.61 -9.54
C VAL A 143 29.81 -22.14 -10.49
N THR A 144 29.85 -20.85 -10.84
CA THR A 144 30.82 -20.32 -11.81
C THR A 144 32.25 -20.54 -11.33
N LYS A 145 32.49 -20.45 -10.02
CA LYS A 145 33.78 -20.71 -9.39
C LYS A 145 34.13 -22.19 -9.40
N ASP A 146 33.20 -23.05 -8.98
CA ASP A 146 33.36 -24.51 -8.99
C ASP A 146 33.64 -25.01 -10.42
N LEU A 147 32.98 -24.40 -11.40
CA LEU A 147 33.14 -24.67 -12.82
C LEU A 147 34.52 -24.23 -13.35
N GLY A 148 34.99 -23.05 -12.94
CA GLY A 148 36.33 -22.55 -13.29
C GLY A 148 37.46 -23.41 -12.71
N GLU A 149 37.29 -23.90 -11.48
CA GLU A 149 38.25 -24.81 -10.83
C GLU A 149 38.24 -26.20 -11.49
N ALA A 150 37.06 -26.77 -11.76
CA ALA A 150 36.96 -28.10 -12.36
C ALA A 150 37.41 -28.13 -13.84
N VAL A 151 37.16 -27.07 -14.62
CA VAL A 151 37.72 -26.93 -15.99
C VAL A 151 39.25 -26.92 -15.97
N SER A 152 39.87 -26.40 -14.91
CA SER A 152 41.33 -26.30 -14.79
C SER A 152 42.03 -27.62 -14.42
N LEU A 153 41.28 -28.65 -13.98
CA LEU A 153 41.82 -29.88 -13.37
C LEU A 153 41.54 -31.18 -14.15
N ALA A 154 41.11 -31.08 -15.41
CA ALA A 154 40.46 -32.14 -16.21
C ALA A 154 40.92 -33.61 -16.01
N GLY A 155 39.97 -34.45 -15.59
CA GLY A 155 39.95 -35.92 -15.59
C GLY A 155 38.52 -36.47 -15.80
N ARG A 156 38.36 -37.78 -16.08
CA ARG A 156 37.10 -38.41 -16.56
C ARG A 156 35.93 -38.34 -15.57
N GLU A 157 36.20 -38.33 -14.26
CA GLU A 157 35.18 -38.20 -13.21
C GLU A 157 34.71 -36.73 -13.06
N GLU A 158 35.62 -35.78 -13.26
CA GLU A 158 35.36 -34.34 -13.17
C GLU A 158 34.56 -33.79 -14.36
N ALA A 159 34.73 -34.31 -15.58
CA ALA A 159 33.96 -33.87 -16.75
C ALA A 159 32.45 -34.20 -16.64
N SER A 160 32.11 -35.35 -16.05
CA SER A 160 30.72 -35.72 -15.80
C SER A 160 30.10 -34.84 -14.71
N ARG A 161 30.85 -34.58 -13.62
CA ARG A 161 30.41 -33.66 -12.55
C ARG A 161 30.24 -32.22 -13.05
N LEU A 162 31.10 -31.75 -13.95
CA LEU A 162 31.00 -30.44 -14.61
C LEU A 162 29.70 -30.30 -15.43
N THR A 163 29.32 -31.35 -16.16
CA THR A 163 28.09 -31.36 -16.97
C THR A 163 26.84 -31.35 -16.08
N GLU A 164 26.86 -32.11 -14.98
CA GLU A 164 25.77 -32.15 -14.01
C GLU A 164 25.62 -30.81 -13.25
N ALA A 165 26.73 -30.21 -12.82
CA ALA A 165 26.74 -28.92 -12.15
C ALA A 165 26.26 -27.75 -13.04
N THR A 166 26.64 -27.76 -14.33
CA THR A 166 26.14 -26.74 -15.29
C THR A 166 24.65 -26.90 -15.58
N ALA A 167 24.17 -28.14 -15.75
CA ALA A 167 22.75 -28.40 -15.94
C ALA A 167 21.92 -27.93 -14.73
N GLN A 168 22.39 -28.25 -13.51
CA GLN A 168 21.73 -27.81 -12.28
C GLN A 168 21.72 -26.28 -12.11
N ALA A 169 22.79 -25.60 -12.54
CA ALA A 169 22.86 -24.14 -12.54
C ALA A 169 21.90 -23.49 -13.54
N GLN A 170 21.73 -24.11 -14.71
CA GLN A 170 20.76 -23.66 -15.71
C GLN A 170 19.33 -23.81 -15.21
N ASP A 171 19.00 -24.95 -14.60
CA ASP A 171 17.67 -25.20 -14.03
C ASP A 171 17.33 -24.23 -12.89
N THR A 172 18.31 -23.94 -12.01
CA THR A 172 18.13 -22.96 -10.93
C THR A 172 17.96 -21.53 -11.44
N LEU A 173 18.64 -21.14 -12.52
CA LEU A 173 18.44 -19.84 -13.19
C LEU A 173 17.06 -19.71 -13.81
N ILE A 174 16.56 -20.77 -14.47
CA ILE A 174 15.23 -20.79 -15.07
C ILE A 174 14.16 -20.68 -13.97
N ALA A 175 14.27 -21.48 -12.91
CA ALA A 175 13.35 -21.45 -11.77
C ALA A 175 13.36 -20.09 -11.06
N ALA A 176 14.52 -19.43 -10.97
CA ALA A 176 14.64 -18.08 -10.43
C ALA A 176 13.93 -17.04 -11.28
N ALA A 177 14.12 -17.08 -12.60
CA ALA A 177 13.45 -16.20 -13.54
C ALA A 177 11.92 -16.38 -13.51
N GLU A 178 11.45 -17.63 -13.36
CA GLU A 178 10.03 -17.95 -13.19
C GLU A 178 9.46 -17.44 -11.86
N LYS A 179 10.24 -17.42 -10.77
CA LYS A 179 9.82 -16.84 -9.47
C LYS A 179 9.77 -15.32 -9.46
N ILE A 180 10.65 -14.67 -10.23
CA ILE A 180 10.77 -13.20 -10.27
C ILE A 180 9.66 -12.56 -11.11
N ARG A 181 9.25 -13.20 -12.20
CA ARG A 181 8.25 -12.65 -13.13
C ARG A 181 6.90 -12.30 -12.49
N PRO A 182 6.26 -13.17 -11.69
CA PRO A 182 5.02 -12.84 -10.99
C PRO A 182 5.18 -11.69 -9.98
N GLY A 183 6.37 -11.58 -9.37
CA GLY A 183 6.70 -10.47 -8.48
C GLY A 183 6.71 -9.12 -9.20
N ILE A 184 7.26 -9.07 -10.42
CA ILE A 184 7.25 -7.86 -11.27
C ILE A 184 5.82 -7.49 -11.68
N GLU A 185 5.05 -8.44 -12.21
CA GLU A 185 3.66 -8.20 -12.63
C GLU A 185 2.79 -7.74 -11.45
N SER A 186 2.99 -8.33 -10.26
CA SER A 186 2.27 -7.90 -9.05
C SER A 186 2.69 -6.51 -8.57
N LEU A 187 3.96 -6.12 -8.76
CA LEU A 187 4.44 -4.77 -8.47
C LEU A 187 3.84 -3.74 -9.44
N GLU A 188 3.71 -4.08 -10.74
CA GLU A 188 3.07 -3.21 -11.73
C GLU A 188 1.57 -3.01 -11.43
N ASP A 189 0.81 -4.08 -11.19
CA ASP A 189 -0.62 -4.01 -10.84
C ASP A 189 -0.85 -3.22 -9.53
N SER A 190 0.02 -3.42 -8.53
CA SER A 190 -0.05 -2.65 -7.29
C SER A 190 0.28 -1.17 -7.50
N SER A 191 1.17 -0.84 -8.45
CA SER A 191 1.55 0.54 -8.77
C SER A 191 0.43 1.26 -9.51
N GLU A 192 -0.23 0.58 -10.45
CA GLU A 192 -1.39 1.11 -11.18
C GLU A 192 -2.54 1.41 -10.21
N ARG A 193 -2.87 0.46 -9.33
CA ARG A 193 -3.90 0.65 -8.29
C ARG A 193 -3.61 1.79 -7.34
N LEU A 194 -2.34 2.04 -7.02
CA LEU A 194 -1.95 3.18 -6.20
C LEU A 194 -2.16 4.50 -6.92
N SER A 195 -1.81 4.57 -8.20
CA SER A 195 -2.04 5.75 -9.03
C SER A 195 -3.53 6.07 -9.09
N ASP A 196 -4.36 5.06 -9.36
CA ASP A 196 -5.82 5.22 -9.41
C ASP A 196 -6.39 5.68 -8.05
N LEU A 197 -5.90 5.09 -6.95
CA LEU A 197 -6.30 5.49 -5.60
C LEU A 197 -5.92 6.94 -5.32
N ALA A 198 -4.72 7.38 -5.72
CA ALA A 198 -4.27 8.76 -5.54
C ALA A 198 -5.14 9.74 -6.35
N ASP A 199 -5.47 9.41 -7.60
CA ASP A 199 -6.32 10.25 -8.46
C ASP A 199 -7.74 10.38 -7.90
N VAL A 200 -8.34 9.28 -7.43
CA VAL A 200 -9.68 9.29 -6.81
C VAL A 200 -9.67 10.14 -5.54
N VAL A 201 -8.62 10.05 -4.73
CA VAL A 201 -8.50 10.80 -3.47
C VAL A 201 -8.29 12.29 -3.73
N MET A 202 -7.39 12.66 -4.64
CA MET A 202 -7.17 14.05 -5.01
C MET A 202 -8.41 14.68 -5.67
N GLY A 203 -9.08 13.93 -6.54
CA GLY A 203 -10.32 14.36 -7.20
C GLY A 203 -11.45 14.58 -6.20
N GLY A 204 -11.72 13.58 -5.35
CA GLY A 204 -12.74 13.67 -4.31
C GLY A 204 -12.47 14.80 -3.33
N LEU A 205 -11.20 15.05 -2.98
CA LEU A 205 -10.87 16.13 -2.06
C LEU A 205 -11.05 17.51 -2.68
N SER A 206 -10.65 17.67 -3.95
CA SER A 206 -10.88 18.92 -4.67
C SER A 206 -12.37 19.23 -4.79
N GLU A 207 -13.19 18.20 -5.04
CA GLU A 207 -14.65 18.32 -5.11
C GLU A 207 -15.24 18.74 -3.76
N HIS A 208 -14.90 18.05 -2.66
CA HIS A 208 -15.44 18.38 -1.34
C HIS A 208 -14.94 19.73 -0.81
N THR A 209 -13.70 20.12 -1.10
CA THR A 209 -13.17 21.47 -0.80
C THR A 209 -14.04 22.53 -1.50
N ARG A 210 -14.41 22.26 -2.75
CA ARG A 210 -15.24 23.17 -3.55
C ARG A 210 -16.66 23.24 -3.01
N GLU A 211 -17.24 22.12 -2.59
CA GLU A 211 -18.57 22.04 -1.99
C GLU A 211 -18.63 22.79 -0.66
N ILE A 212 -17.68 22.53 0.26
CA ILE A 212 -17.57 23.25 1.55
C ILE A 212 -17.41 24.76 1.31
N GLY A 213 -16.56 25.16 0.36
CA GLY A 213 -16.38 26.57 -0.01
C GLY A 213 -17.67 27.22 -0.54
N GLN A 214 -18.41 26.54 -1.42
CA GLN A 214 -19.68 27.05 -1.96
C GLN A 214 -20.77 27.18 -0.90
N VAL A 215 -20.93 26.17 -0.06
CA VAL A 215 -21.94 26.16 1.00
C VAL A 215 -21.63 27.24 2.04
N SER A 216 -20.35 27.38 2.45
CA SER A 216 -19.91 28.44 3.36
C SER A 216 -20.17 29.83 2.79
N GLN A 217 -19.82 30.07 1.53
CA GLN A 217 -20.04 31.35 0.87
C GLN A 217 -21.54 31.70 0.74
N ALA A 218 -22.37 30.70 0.41
CA ALA A 218 -23.82 30.88 0.35
C ALA A 218 -24.41 31.22 1.73
N ALA A 219 -23.94 30.56 2.79
CA ALA A 219 -24.37 30.83 4.16
C ALA A 219 -23.95 32.22 4.64
N GLN A 220 -22.70 32.61 4.38
CA GLN A 220 -22.18 33.94 4.72
C GLN A 220 -23.01 35.04 4.04
N LYS A 221 -23.32 34.86 2.75
CA LYS A 221 -24.17 35.78 2.00
C LYS A 221 -25.59 35.87 2.58
N ASN A 222 -26.19 34.74 2.92
CA ASN A 222 -27.53 34.72 3.53
C ASN A 222 -27.55 35.42 4.90
N VAL A 223 -26.52 35.22 5.73
CA VAL A 223 -26.36 35.91 7.01
C VAL A 223 -26.18 37.41 6.82
N GLU A 224 -25.40 37.83 5.81
CA GLU A 224 -25.17 39.24 5.50
C GLU A 224 -26.43 39.95 4.95
N GLU A 225 -27.16 39.31 4.02
CA GLU A 225 -28.45 39.82 3.54
C GLU A 225 -29.47 39.96 4.68
N THR A 226 -29.48 39.00 5.60
CA THR A 226 -30.39 39.03 6.74
C THR A 226 -30.00 40.09 7.76
N SER A 227 -28.70 40.24 8.07
CA SER A 227 -28.18 41.33 8.91
C SER A 227 -28.53 42.70 8.34
N LYS A 228 -28.43 42.86 7.02
CA LYS A 228 -28.86 44.08 6.33
C LYS A 228 -30.37 44.31 6.46
N SER A 229 -31.19 43.27 6.27
CA SER A 229 -32.64 43.35 6.45
C SER A 229 -33.02 43.73 7.88
N LEU A 230 -32.36 43.14 8.87
CA LEU A 230 -32.52 43.44 10.30
C LEU A 230 -32.23 44.91 10.59
N LYS A 231 -31.13 45.43 10.04
CA LYS A 231 -30.71 46.82 10.18
C LYS A 231 -31.70 47.78 9.51
N ASP A 232 -32.22 47.43 8.33
CA ASP A 232 -33.20 48.22 7.62
C ASP A 232 -34.56 48.24 8.35
N GLN A 233 -35.03 47.10 8.88
CA GLN A 233 -36.23 47.02 9.73
C GLN A 233 -36.08 47.82 11.02
N THR A 234 -34.94 47.73 11.70
CA THR A 234 -34.65 48.51 12.90
C THR A 234 -34.74 50.01 12.63
N ARG A 235 -34.16 50.48 11.51
CA ARG A 235 -34.23 51.89 11.13
C ARG A 235 -35.65 52.35 10.81
N LEU A 236 -36.46 51.49 10.20
CA LEU A 236 -37.88 51.78 9.94
C LEU A 236 -38.68 51.86 11.24
N MET A 237 -38.39 51.00 12.22
CA MET A 237 -38.98 51.07 13.56
C MET A 237 -38.60 52.35 14.31
N GLU A 238 -37.33 52.73 14.32
CA GLU A 238 -36.88 54.00 14.94
C GLU A 238 -37.60 55.21 14.34
N LEU A 239 -37.73 55.25 13.01
CA LEU A 239 -38.44 56.33 12.32
C LEU A 239 -39.94 56.34 12.65
N ALA A 240 -40.57 55.17 12.79
CA ALA A 240 -41.97 55.05 13.16
C ALA A 240 -42.22 55.49 14.61
N ALA A 241 -41.34 55.09 15.54
CA ALA A 241 -41.38 55.47 16.94
C ALA A 241 -41.16 56.99 17.11
N ASP A 242 -40.15 57.57 16.46
CA ASP A 242 -39.88 59.02 16.49
C ASP A 242 -41.06 59.83 15.92
N LYS A 243 -41.65 59.39 14.80
CA LYS A 243 -42.86 60.01 14.25
C LYS A 243 -44.04 59.96 15.22
N ALA A 244 -44.22 58.85 15.93
CA ALA A 244 -45.32 58.67 16.87
C ALA A 244 -45.14 59.49 18.15
N VAL A 245 -43.91 59.59 18.69
CA VAL A 245 -43.58 60.48 19.81
C VAL A 245 -43.82 61.94 19.42
N ARG A 246 -43.40 62.37 18.22
CA ARG A 246 -43.66 63.73 17.73
C ARG A 246 -45.15 64.01 17.58
N HIS A 247 -45.90 63.10 16.96
CA HIS A 247 -47.34 63.28 16.77
C HIS A 247 -48.11 63.33 18.11
N THR A 248 -47.69 62.55 19.10
CA THR A 248 -48.26 62.59 20.46
C THR A 248 -47.93 63.90 21.17
N THR A 249 -46.70 64.39 20.99
CA THR A 249 -46.25 65.70 21.50
C THR A 249 -47.03 66.85 20.87
N ASP A 250 -47.27 66.80 19.56
CA ASP A 250 -48.05 67.81 18.83
C ASP A 250 -49.51 67.83 19.28
N VAL A 251 -50.13 66.66 19.51
CA VAL A 251 -51.49 66.55 20.08
C VAL A 251 -51.52 67.14 21.50
N ALA A 252 -50.55 66.82 22.34
CA ALA A 252 -50.44 67.39 23.69
C ALA A 252 -50.29 68.93 23.65
N LYS A 253 -49.52 69.47 22.70
CA LYS A 253 -49.34 70.91 22.51
C LYS A 253 -50.61 71.60 22.01
N VAL A 254 -51.32 71.01 21.05
CA VAL A 254 -52.62 71.52 20.57
C VAL A 254 -53.63 71.53 21.70
N PHE A 255 -53.67 70.48 22.52
CA PHE A 255 -54.52 70.42 23.70
C PHE A 255 -54.18 71.51 24.72
N GLN A 256 -52.89 71.67 25.08
CA GLN A 256 -52.44 72.71 26.00
C GLN A 256 -52.81 74.13 25.52
N LEU A 257 -52.66 74.41 24.23
CA LEU A 257 -53.04 75.70 23.64
C LEU A 257 -54.56 75.93 23.68
N GLN A 258 -55.36 74.90 23.44
CA GLN A 258 -56.83 75.00 23.53
C GLN A 258 -57.31 75.18 24.97
N THR A 259 -56.70 74.50 25.94
CA THR A 259 -56.99 74.66 27.37
C THR A 259 -56.66 76.07 27.85
N LEU A 260 -55.51 76.62 27.47
CA LEU A 260 -55.15 78.01 27.81
C LEU A 260 -56.15 79.01 27.23
N ALA A 261 -56.57 78.83 25.97
CA ALA A 261 -57.56 79.70 25.34
C ALA A 261 -58.94 79.62 26.01
N LEU A 262 -59.34 78.44 26.49
CA LEU A 262 -60.60 78.22 27.23
C LEU A 262 -60.53 78.77 28.66
N ALA A 263 -59.41 78.62 29.35
CA ALA A 263 -59.18 79.20 30.67
C ALA A 263 -59.18 80.73 30.63
N ASP A 264 -58.55 81.34 29.62
CA ASP A 264 -58.61 82.79 29.39
C ASP A 264 -60.04 83.26 29.09
N GLY A 265 -60.78 82.50 28.27
CA GLY A 265 -62.20 82.77 27.98
C GLY A 265 -63.10 82.67 29.22
N SER A 266 -62.86 81.66 30.06
CA SER A 266 -63.54 81.46 31.34
C SER A 266 -63.22 82.58 32.33
N SER A 267 -61.97 82.99 32.43
CA SER A 267 -61.53 84.13 33.26
C SER A 267 -62.16 85.45 32.81
N ALA A 268 -62.20 85.72 31.50
CA ALA A 268 -62.85 86.90 30.93
C ALA A 268 -64.37 86.91 31.18
N ALA A 269 -65.03 85.74 31.10
CA ALA A 269 -66.44 85.57 31.45
C ALA A 269 -66.68 85.76 32.96
N ASN A 270 -65.81 85.23 33.82
CA ASN A 270 -65.85 85.40 35.27
C ASN A 270 -65.77 86.88 35.67
N GLN A 271 -64.94 87.66 34.97
CA GLN A 271 -64.83 89.10 35.20
C GLN A 271 -66.12 89.85 34.78
N ALA A 272 -66.74 89.47 33.66
CA ALA A 272 -68.00 90.04 33.20
C ALA A 272 -69.19 89.69 34.12
N VAL A 273 -69.17 88.51 34.76
CA VAL A 273 -70.20 88.05 35.71
C VAL A 273 -70.04 88.70 37.09
N MET A 274 -68.82 89.02 37.52
CA MET A 274 -68.56 89.76 38.77
C MET A 274 -69.20 91.15 38.80
N ASP A 275 -69.39 91.78 37.64
CA ASP A 275 -70.10 93.07 37.50
C ASP A 275 -71.63 92.94 37.64
N LEU A 276 -72.17 91.71 37.62
CA LEU A 276 -73.61 91.42 37.52
C LEU A 276 -74.23 90.84 38.83
N ARG A 277 -73.67 91.24 39.97
CA ARG A 277 -73.66 90.47 41.23
C ARG A 277 -74.86 90.61 42.17
N ARG A 278 -76.10 90.37 41.71
CA ARG A 278 -77.23 90.19 42.66
C ARG A 278 -78.32 89.19 42.27
N GLY A 279 -78.35 88.68 41.03
CA GLY A 279 -79.41 87.76 40.58
C GLY A 279 -79.00 86.30 40.37
N VAL A 280 -77.71 85.98 40.45
CA VAL A 280 -77.18 84.72 39.87
C VAL A 280 -76.30 84.00 40.89
N HIS A 281 -76.86 83.04 41.64
CA HIS A 281 -76.07 82.14 42.51
C HIS A 281 -76.07 80.70 41.98
N GLU A 282 -77.16 80.24 41.36
CA GLU A 282 -77.27 78.89 40.81
C GLU A 282 -76.39 78.69 39.56
N GLU A 283 -76.36 79.62 38.61
CA GLU A 283 -75.43 79.56 37.46
C GLU A 283 -73.96 79.70 37.86
N LEU A 284 -73.70 80.36 38.99
CA LEU A 284 -72.34 80.59 39.50
C LEU A 284 -71.74 79.33 40.11
N ASP A 285 -72.57 78.44 40.67
CA ASP A 285 -72.15 77.12 41.16
C ASP A 285 -72.06 76.12 40.00
N ALA A 286 -73.00 76.13 39.04
CA ALA A 286 -72.94 75.30 37.83
C ALA A 286 -71.70 75.61 36.96
N PHE A 287 -71.31 76.88 36.85
CA PHE A 287 -70.11 77.29 36.12
C PHE A 287 -68.82 76.89 36.84
N LYS A 288 -68.77 76.99 38.17
CA LYS A 288 -67.61 76.51 38.95
C LYS A 288 -67.47 74.99 38.84
N GLU A 289 -68.57 74.25 38.94
CA GLU A 289 -68.56 72.79 38.77
C GLU A 289 -68.06 72.41 37.37
N LEU A 290 -68.52 73.11 36.32
CA LEU A 290 -68.04 72.92 34.95
C LEU A 290 -66.55 73.26 34.79
N SER A 291 -66.07 74.31 35.44
CA SER A 291 -64.66 74.72 35.39
C SER A 291 -63.75 73.74 36.14
N ASP A 292 -64.20 73.23 37.30
CA ASP A 292 -63.51 72.19 38.07
C ASP A 292 -63.47 70.86 37.29
N ASP A 293 -64.55 70.49 36.60
CA ASP A 293 -64.60 69.30 35.77
C ASP A 293 -63.71 69.43 34.52
N PHE A 294 -63.58 70.63 33.96
CA PHE A 294 -62.64 70.91 32.87
C PHE A 294 -61.17 70.82 33.33
N GLU A 295 -60.87 71.30 34.53
CA GLU A 295 -59.53 71.20 35.12
C GLU A 295 -59.15 69.74 35.40
N LYS A 296 -60.08 68.94 35.93
CA LYS A 296 -59.89 67.48 36.08
C LYS A 296 -59.67 66.79 34.74
N LEU A 297 -60.50 67.09 33.73
CA LEU A 297 -60.35 66.51 32.39
C LEU A 297 -58.99 66.86 31.79
N HIS A 298 -58.51 68.09 31.95
CA HIS A 298 -57.19 68.49 31.50
C HIS A 298 -56.07 67.66 32.14
N ASP A 299 -56.13 67.49 33.46
CA ASP A 299 -55.12 66.73 34.19
C ASP A 299 -55.15 65.24 33.84
N ASP A 300 -56.33 64.64 33.68
CA ASP A 300 -56.50 63.26 33.24
C ASP A 300 -55.92 63.04 31.84
N VAL A 301 -56.17 63.97 30.92
CA VAL A 301 -55.64 63.94 29.55
C VAL A 301 -54.12 64.08 29.54
N ARG A 302 -53.59 65.02 30.32
CA ARG A 302 -52.15 65.24 30.47
C ARG A 302 -51.46 64.01 31.03
N MET A 303 -52.01 63.40 32.07
CA MET A 303 -51.48 62.18 32.67
C MET A 303 -51.52 60.98 31.69
N SER A 304 -52.62 60.84 30.94
CA SER A 304 -52.76 59.77 29.93
C SER A 304 -51.76 59.91 28.79
N LEU A 305 -51.56 61.13 28.25
CA LEU A 305 -50.57 61.40 27.19
C LEU A 305 -49.12 61.19 27.67
N ASP A 306 -48.78 61.58 28.90
CA ASP A 306 -47.46 61.38 29.48
C ASP A 306 -47.16 59.89 29.71
N ALA A 307 -48.12 59.15 30.27
CA ALA A 307 -48.01 57.70 30.46
C ALA A 307 -47.78 56.97 29.13
N ARG A 308 -48.47 57.39 28.06
CA ARG A 308 -48.36 56.79 26.73
C ARG A 308 -47.07 57.15 26.02
N THR A 309 -46.61 58.39 26.14
CA THR A 309 -45.32 58.81 25.60
C THR A 309 -44.19 58.02 26.26
N LYS A 310 -44.28 57.78 27.58
CA LYS A 310 -43.34 56.92 28.32
C LYS A 310 -43.40 55.47 27.86
N ALA A 311 -44.60 54.88 27.72
CA ALA A 311 -44.77 53.51 27.26
C ALA A 311 -44.19 53.30 25.86
N LEU A 312 -44.44 54.23 24.94
CA LEU A 312 -43.92 54.16 23.57
C LEU A 312 -42.40 54.35 23.51
N SER A 313 -41.85 55.28 24.30
CA SER A 313 -40.40 55.45 24.42
C SER A 313 -39.72 54.22 25.02
N GLN A 314 -40.36 53.56 25.99
CA GLN A 314 -39.85 52.33 26.59
C GLN A 314 -39.85 51.18 25.58
N VAL A 315 -40.97 50.95 24.89
CA VAL A 315 -41.05 49.91 23.83
C VAL A 315 -40.04 50.18 22.71
N SER A 316 -39.81 51.44 22.35
CA SER A 316 -38.80 51.82 21.36
C SER A 316 -37.38 51.52 21.84
N GLU A 317 -37.05 51.82 23.10
CA GLU A 317 -35.73 51.56 23.67
C GLU A 317 -35.49 50.05 23.85
N GLU A 318 -36.48 49.31 24.34
CA GLU A 318 -36.45 47.84 24.43
C GLU A 318 -36.26 47.22 23.04
N SER A 319 -36.94 47.73 22.02
CA SER A 319 -36.77 47.28 20.63
C SER A 319 -35.37 47.56 20.09
N LYS A 320 -34.79 48.72 20.41
CA LYS A 320 -33.42 49.07 20.01
C LYS A 320 -32.39 48.15 20.66
N GLN A 321 -32.51 47.92 21.97
CA GLN A 321 -31.63 47.01 22.70
C GLN A 321 -31.75 45.58 22.18
N THR A 322 -32.98 45.14 21.86
CA THR A 322 -33.23 43.85 21.24
C THR A 322 -32.55 43.77 19.88
N ALA A 323 -32.71 44.77 19.01
CA ALA A 323 -32.05 44.80 17.70
C ALA A 323 -30.52 44.82 17.78
N GLU A 324 -29.93 45.56 18.73
CA GLU A 324 -28.47 45.57 18.95
C GLU A 324 -27.96 44.20 19.44
N ALA A 325 -28.67 43.56 20.38
CA ALA A 325 -28.33 42.22 20.86
C ALA A 325 -28.46 41.17 19.74
N LEU A 326 -29.52 41.24 18.95
CA LEU A 326 -29.73 40.36 17.80
C LEU A 326 -28.67 40.57 16.71
N GLY A 327 -28.27 41.82 16.45
CA GLY A 327 -27.18 42.13 15.53
C GLY A 327 -25.84 41.55 15.98
N HIS A 328 -25.54 41.60 17.27
CA HIS A 328 -24.34 41.00 17.84
C HIS A 328 -24.35 39.46 17.73
N GLU A 329 -25.48 38.81 18.04
CA GLU A 329 -25.61 37.35 17.92
C GLU A 329 -25.42 36.88 16.48
N VAL A 330 -26.04 37.56 15.50
CA VAL A 330 -25.89 37.22 14.07
C VAL A 330 -24.45 37.39 13.60
N GLU A 331 -23.76 38.44 14.06
CA GLU A 331 -22.35 38.67 13.73
C GLU A 331 -21.42 37.64 14.39
N GLU A 332 -21.71 37.25 15.62
CA GLU A 332 -20.98 36.18 16.32
C GLU A 332 -21.15 34.82 15.61
N GLN A 333 -22.37 34.50 15.17
CA GLN A 333 -22.63 33.29 14.37
C GLN A 333 -21.91 33.35 13.01
N ARG A 334 -21.84 34.52 12.36
CA ARG A 334 -21.08 34.72 11.12
C ARG A 334 -19.60 34.43 11.32
N GLU A 335 -18.99 35.00 12.37
CA GLU A 335 -17.57 34.78 12.65
C GLU A 335 -17.26 33.32 13.01
N LYS A 336 -18.15 32.64 13.73
CA LYS A 336 -18.02 31.20 14.02
C LYS A 336 -18.05 30.38 12.74
N LEU A 337 -19.00 30.65 11.84
CA LEU A 337 -19.10 29.97 10.54
C LEU A 337 -17.86 30.20 9.67
N VAL A 338 -17.34 31.43 9.61
CA VAL A 338 -16.11 31.74 8.85
C VAL A 338 -14.92 30.97 9.43
N ARG A 339 -14.73 30.99 10.74
CA ARG A 339 -13.63 30.26 11.40
C ARG A 339 -13.73 28.76 11.17
N LEU A 340 -14.93 28.18 11.30
CA LEU A 340 -15.16 26.76 11.08
C LEU A 340 -14.88 26.36 9.62
N ALA A 341 -15.25 27.22 8.66
CA ALA A 341 -14.96 27.03 7.25
C ALA A 341 -13.45 27.08 6.95
N GLU A 342 -12.75 28.09 7.46
CA GLU A 342 -11.30 28.22 7.31
C GLU A 342 -10.55 27.04 7.93
N GLU A 343 -10.95 26.60 9.13
CA GLU A 343 -10.34 25.47 9.81
C GLU A 343 -10.58 24.16 9.07
N SER A 344 -11.78 23.96 8.52
CA SER A 344 -12.11 22.80 7.69
C SER A 344 -11.32 22.80 6.38
N LEU A 345 -11.25 23.94 5.69
CA LEU A 345 -10.46 24.09 4.45
C LEU A 345 -8.98 23.82 4.69
N LYS A 346 -8.42 24.35 5.78
CA LYS A 346 -7.02 24.15 6.15
C LYS A 346 -6.74 22.69 6.51
N GLN A 347 -7.63 22.02 7.24
CA GLN A 347 -7.49 20.60 7.52
C GLN A 347 -7.51 19.78 6.23
N VAL A 348 -8.42 20.09 5.32
CA VAL A 348 -8.50 19.43 4.01
C VAL A 348 -7.22 19.63 3.19
N GLU A 349 -6.66 20.85 3.17
CA GLU A 349 -5.39 21.16 2.50
C GLU A 349 -4.20 20.39 3.12
N GLU A 350 -4.05 20.42 4.45
CA GLU A 350 -2.99 19.66 5.14
C GLU A 350 -3.08 18.15 4.91
N ILE A 351 -4.30 17.62 4.76
CA ILE A 351 -4.48 16.21 4.45
C ILE A 351 -4.19 15.93 2.96
N SER A 352 -4.55 16.85 2.06
CA SER A 352 -4.16 16.80 0.63
C SER A 352 -2.65 16.69 0.47
N ASP A 353 -1.90 17.59 1.10
CA ASP A 353 -0.44 17.62 1.03
C ASP A 353 0.18 16.31 1.53
N ARG A 354 -0.35 15.76 2.63
CA ARG A 354 0.13 14.49 3.17
C ARG A 354 -0.19 13.31 2.26
N ALA A 355 -1.37 13.30 1.65
CA ALA A 355 -1.76 12.27 0.68
C ALA A 355 -0.88 12.33 -0.57
N GLU A 356 -0.59 13.52 -1.09
CA GLU A 356 0.29 13.72 -2.24
C GLU A 356 1.74 13.28 -1.94
N VAL A 357 2.28 13.67 -0.79
CA VAL A 357 3.63 13.22 -0.37
C VAL A 357 3.68 11.70 -0.19
N ALA A 358 2.63 11.08 0.35
CA ALA A 358 2.55 9.63 0.48
C ALA A 358 2.47 8.94 -0.88
N ALA A 359 1.64 9.44 -1.80
CA ALA A 359 1.48 8.92 -3.15
C ALA A 359 2.79 9.02 -3.95
N SER A 360 3.42 10.19 -3.98
CA SER A 360 4.72 10.40 -4.64
C SER A 360 5.82 9.55 -4.02
N GLY A 361 5.85 9.43 -2.69
CA GLY A 361 6.80 8.56 -1.98
C GLY A 361 6.66 7.09 -2.38
N LEU A 362 5.43 6.64 -2.62
CA LEU A 362 5.12 5.29 -3.09
C LEU A 362 5.49 5.08 -4.55
N GLU A 363 5.14 6.03 -5.43
CA GLU A 363 5.48 5.97 -6.85
C GLU A 363 7.01 5.85 -7.05
N VAL A 364 7.79 6.64 -6.31
CA VAL A 364 9.26 6.58 -6.34
C VAL A 364 9.76 5.23 -5.81
N ALA A 365 9.14 4.68 -4.76
CA ALA A 365 9.51 3.37 -4.22
C ALA A 365 9.19 2.23 -5.19
N ALA A 366 8.02 2.26 -5.82
CA ALA A 366 7.58 1.30 -6.82
C ALA A 366 8.50 1.33 -8.06
N THR A 367 8.77 2.52 -8.60
CA THR A 367 9.67 2.71 -9.74
C THR A 367 11.07 2.16 -9.45
N LYS A 368 11.64 2.45 -8.27
CA LYS A 368 12.95 1.91 -7.87
C LYS A 368 12.96 0.39 -7.72
N ALA A 369 11.87 -0.19 -7.25
CA ALA A 369 11.75 -1.64 -7.12
C ALA A 369 11.64 -2.32 -8.49
N LEU A 370 10.89 -1.72 -9.42
CA LEU A 370 10.80 -2.15 -10.81
C LEU A 370 12.16 -2.06 -11.52
N GLU A 371 12.88 -0.93 -11.40
CA GLU A 371 14.24 -0.79 -11.97
C GLU A 371 15.20 -1.87 -11.45
N ARG A 372 15.15 -2.17 -10.13
CA ARG A 372 15.96 -3.24 -9.54
C ARG A 372 15.58 -4.61 -10.08
N ALA A 373 14.30 -4.87 -10.24
CA ALA A 373 13.79 -6.13 -10.78
C ALA A 373 14.20 -6.33 -12.24
N GLU A 374 14.10 -5.29 -13.07
CA GLU A 374 14.60 -5.32 -14.45
C GLU A 374 16.11 -5.54 -14.52
N THR A 375 16.86 -4.87 -13.65
CA THR A 375 18.32 -5.06 -13.56
C THR A 375 18.66 -6.51 -13.20
N LEU A 376 17.96 -7.09 -12.23
CA LEU A 376 18.12 -8.49 -11.84
C LEU A 376 17.76 -9.44 -13.00
N ALA A 377 16.63 -9.20 -13.68
CA ALA A 377 16.19 -10.00 -14.82
C ALA A 377 17.20 -9.96 -15.97
N SER A 378 17.77 -8.79 -16.27
CA SER A 378 18.81 -8.64 -17.31
C SER A 378 20.10 -9.38 -16.94
N THR A 379 20.48 -9.36 -15.66
CA THR A 379 21.67 -10.05 -15.14
C THR A 379 21.49 -11.57 -15.25
N LEU A 380 20.35 -12.09 -14.79
CA LEU A 380 20.00 -13.52 -14.91
C LEU A 380 20.02 -13.99 -16.36
N ARG A 381 19.52 -13.17 -17.30
CA ARG A 381 19.54 -13.50 -18.73
C ARG A 381 20.96 -13.60 -19.28
N LYS A 382 21.81 -12.62 -18.96
CA LYS A 382 23.23 -12.61 -19.38
C LYS A 382 24.00 -13.78 -18.81
N ASP A 383 23.69 -14.15 -17.58
CA ASP A 383 24.31 -15.25 -16.88
C ASP A 383 23.83 -16.62 -17.40
N THR A 384 22.54 -16.74 -17.74
CA THR A 384 21.98 -17.91 -18.44
C THR A 384 22.70 -18.15 -19.78
N ASP A 385 22.90 -17.09 -20.56
CA ASP A 385 23.67 -17.19 -21.81
C ASP A 385 25.13 -17.62 -21.58
N SER A 386 25.73 -17.19 -20.46
CA SER A 386 27.12 -17.52 -20.10
C SER A 386 27.27 -18.97 -19.66
N VAL A 387 26.36 -19.47 -18.82
CA VAL A 387 26.29 -20.88 -18.40
C VAL A 387 26.00 -21.78 -19.59
N SER A 388 25.08 -21.39 -20.49
CA SER A 388 24.75 -22.16 -21.70
C SER A 388 25.97 -22.32 -22.63
N LYS A 389 26.71 -21.23 -22.89
CA LYS A 389 27.95 -21.29 -23.70
C LYS A 389 29.03 -22.16 -23.06
N MET A 390 29.05 -22.21 -21.73
CA MET A 390 30.04 -22.99 -20.99
C MET A 390 29.66 -24.47 -20.96
N ASN A 391 28.38 -24.80 -20.82
CA ASN A 391 27.85 -26.14 -20.98
C ASN A 391 28.19 -26.72 -22.37
N GLU A 392 28.03 -25.92 -23.43
CA GLU A 392 28.42 -26.33 -24.79
C GLU A 392 29.93 -26.64 -24.89
N LYS A 393 30.80 -25.82 -24.30
CA LYS A 393 32.25 -26.08 -24.24
C LYS A 393 32.59 -27.35 -23.44
N VAL A 394 31.94 -27.56 -22.30
CA VAL A 394 32.13 -28.75 -21.45
C VAL A 394 31.69 -30.00 -22.20
N SER A 395 30.55 -29.96 -22.91
CA SER A 395 30.06 -31.07 -23.73
C SER A 395 31.05 -31.44 -24.83
N ILE A 396 31.59 -30.45 -25.56
CA ILE A 396 32.60 -30.69 -26.62
C ILE A 396 33.86 -31.32 -26.03
N LEU A 397 34.29 -30.83 -24.86
CA LEU A 397 35.47 -31.38 -24.18
C LEU A 397 35.23 -32.83 -23.73
N ALA A 398 34.07 -33.13 -23.17
CA ALA A 398 33.68 -34.47 -22.74
C ALA A 398 33.63 -35.46 -23.92
N ASP A 399 33.07 -35.05 -25.06
CA ASP A 399 33.03 -35.86 -26.28
C ASP A 399 34.43 -36.15 -26.82
N THR A 400 35.29 -35.13 -26.89
CA THR A 400 36.65 -35.26 -27.40
C THR A 400 37.49 -36.20 -26.52
N PHE A 401 37.38 -36.06 -25.19
CA PHE A 401 38.05 -36.96 -24.25
C PHE A 401 37.48 -38.38 -24.32
N GLY A 402 36.16 -38.51 -24.45
CA GLY A 402 35.49 -39.80 -24.63
C GLY A 402 36.00 -40.55 -25.87
N GLN A 403 36.22 -39.82 -26.97
CA GLN A 403 36.82 -40.36 -28.18
C GLN A 403 38.28 -40.80 -27.95
N GLN A 404 39.11 -39.94 -27.35
CA GLN A 404 40.51 -40.26 -27.06
C GLN A 404 40.66 -41.52 -26.21
N VAL A 405 39.80 -41.72 -25.19
CA VAL A 405 39.91 -42.93 -24.38
C VAL A 405 39.46 -44.17 -25.17
N ARG A 406 38.42 -44.09 -26.00
CA ARG A 406 38.04 -45.22 -26.89
C ARG A 406 39.22 -45.62 -27.79
N ASP A 407 39.90 -44.64 -28.37
CA ASP A 407 41.06 -44.88 -29.22
C ASP A 407 42.22 -45.49 -28.43
N LEU A 408 42.47 -45.03 -27.20
CA LEU A 408 43.51 -45.57 -26.32
C LEU A 408 43.21 -47.00 -25.88
N THR A 409 41.96 -47.31 -25.53
CA THR A 409 41.52 -48.67 -25.18
C THR A 409 41.69 -49.60 -26.36
N HIS A 410 41.25 -49.19 -27.56
CA HIS A 410 41.43 -49.98 -28.78
C HIS A 410 42.91 -50.21 -29.10
N ALA A 411 43.76 -49.17 -28.99
CA ALA A 411 45.20 -49.29 -29.18
C ALA A 411 45.85 -50.24 -28.16
N SER A 412 45.39 -50.21 -26.90
CA SER A 412 45.89 -51.09 -25.83
C SER A 412 45.49 -52.55 -26.06
N GLU A 413 44.25 -52.81 -26.47
CA GLU A 413 43.77 -54.14 -26.85
C GLU A 413 44.55 -54.70 -28.06
N GLU A 414 44.78 -53.87 -29.07
CA GLU A 414 45.57 -54.24 -30.25
C GLU A 414 47.03 -54.56 -29.88
N ALA A 415 47.66 -53.73 -29.05
CA ALA A 415 49.02 -53.96 -28.56
C ALA A 415 49.13 -55.26 -27.75
N THR A 416 48.12 -55.56 -26.92
CA THR A 416 48.04 -56.81 -26.14
C THR A 416 47.93 -58.02 -27.06
N ARG A 417 47.09 -57.94 -28.10
CA ARG A 417 46.93 -59.00 -29.10
C ARG A 417 48.23 -59.26 -29.86
N GLN A 418 48.91 -58.21 -30.30
CA GLN A 418 50.19 -58.34 -31.01
C GLN A 418 51.28 -58.97 -30.13
N ALA A 419 51.35 -58.59 -28.84
CA ALA A 419 52.29 -59.18 -27.90
C ALA A 419 52.11 -60.70 -27.72
N LEU A 420 50.86 -61.18 -27.70
CA LEU A 420 50.55 -62.61 -27.62
C LEU A 420 51.02 -63.37 -28.87
N VAL A 421 50.71 -62.87 -30.06
CA VAL A 421 51.12 -63.49 -31.34
C VAL A 421 52.65 -63.58 -31.47
N LEU A 422 53.37 -62.52 -31.07
CA LEU A 422 54.84 -62.52 -31.05
C LEU A 422 55.42 -63.59 -30.11
N ARG A 423 54.78 -63.82 -28.95
CA ARG A 423 55.21 -64.83 -27.98
C ARG A 423 55.04 -66.25 -28.51
N GLU A 424 53.92 -66.56 -29.14
CA GLU A 424 53.66 -67.87 -29.75
C GLU A 424 54.63 -68.18 -30.89
N ASN A 425 54.83 -67.24 -31.82
CA ASN A 425 55.76 -67.39 -32.93
C ASN A 425 57.21 -67.64 -32.46
N LYS A 426 57.64 -66.96 -31.38
CA LYS A 426 58.97 -67.15 -30.80
C LYS A 426 59.16 -68.55 -30.21
N SER A 427 58.12 -69.12 -29.60
CA SER A 427 58.15 -70.48 -29.06
C SER A 427 58.21 -71.54 -30.18
N ALA A 428 57.36 -71.40 -31.21
CA ALA A 428 57.34 -72.30 -32.36
C ALA A 428 58.69 -72.36 -33.09
N ASN A 429 59.32 -71.19 -33.33
CA ASN A 429 60.62 -71.12 -34.00
C ASN A 429 61.75 -71.80 -33.21
N LYS A 430 61.75 -71.70 -31.87
CA LYS A 430 62.74 -72.39 -31.03
C LYS A 430 62.61 -73.91 -31.15
N ARG A 431 61.38 -74.42 -31.12
CA ARG A 431 61.09 -75.85 -31.25
C ARG A 431 61.53 -76.40 -32.60
N ASP A 432 61.24 -75.70 -33.70
CA ASP A 432 61.65 -76.11 -35.05
C ASP A 432 63.19 -76.13 -35.23
N ALA A 433 63.89 -75.14 -34.66
CA ALA A 433 65.35 -75.10 -34.67
C ALA A 433 65.99 -76.29 -33.93
N PHE A 434 65.44 -76.66 -32.76
CA PHE A 434 65.93 -77.80 -31.99
C PHE A 434 65.68 -79.14 -32.70
N LEU A 435 64.49 -79.36 -33.27
CA LEU A 435 64.18 -80.62 -33.98
C LEU A 435 65.15 -80.89 -35.13
N ARG A 436 65.60 -79.85 -35.85
CA ARG A 436 66.67 -79.98 -36.85
C ARG A 436 68.01 -80.40 -36.25
N GLY A 437 68.40 -79.81 -35.11
CA GLY A 437 69.64 -80.16 -34.40
C GLY A 437 69.61 -81.57 -33.78
N ALA A 438 68.46 -82.01 -33.27
CA ALA A 438 68.30 -83.31 -32.63
C ALA A 438 68.62 -84.49 -33.56
N THR A 439 68.35 -84.36 -34.86
CA THR A 439 68.70 -85.39 -35.85
C THR A 439 70.20 -85.68 -35.89
N ILE A 440 71.03 -84.63 -35.81
CA ILE A 440 72.49 -84.74 -35.81
C ILE A 440 72.97 -85.41 -34.51
N LEU A 441 72.44 -84.97 -33.38
CA LEU A 441 72.79 -85.54 -32.07
C LEU A 441 72.42 -87.03 -31.96
N ILE A 442 71.29 -87.44 -32.55
CA ILE A 442 70.87 -88.86 -32.61
C ILE A 442 71.80 -89.67 -33.52
N ASP A 443 72.22 -89.12 -34.66
CA ASP A 443 73.16 -89.80 -35.55
C ASP A 443 74.53 -89.99 -34.86
N ASP A 444 75.01 -88.99 -34.12
CA ASP A 444 76.24 -89.09 -33.31
C ASP A 444 76.12 -90.17 -32.24
N LEU A 445 74.97 -90.26 -31.56
CA LEU A 445 74.67 -91.32 -30.61
C LEU A 445 74.67 -92.70 -31.28
N ASN A 446 74.02 -92.85 -32.43
CA ASN A 446 74.01 -94.11 -33.18
C ASN A 446 75.43 -94.52 -33.60
N SER A 447 76.26 -93.57 -34.05
CA SER A 447 77.68 -93.83 -34.35
C SER A 447 78.44 -94.29 -33.10
N SER A 448 78.20 -93.64 -31.96
CA SER A 448 78.82 -94.03 -30.70
C SER A 448 78.37 -95.43 -30.24
N ALA A 449 77.12 -95.83 -30.51
CA ALA A 449 76.62 -97.17 -30.24
C ALA A 449 77.30 -98.24 -31.11
N ILE A 450 77.66 -97.92 -32.35
CA ILE A 450 78.44 -98.82 -33.23
C ILE A 450 79.80 -99.11 -32.62
N ASP A 451 80.50 -98.06 -32.17
CA ASP A 451 81.82 -98.19 -31.58
C ASP A 451 81.78 -99.02 -30.28
N LEU A 452 80.72 -98.88 -29.46
CA LEU A 452 80.49 -99.73 -28.30
C LEU A 452 80.33 -101.21 -28.67
N ASN A 453 79.55 -101.51 -29.71
CA ASN A 453 79.33 -102.88 -30.17
C ASN A 453 80.64 -103.53 -30.67
N LYS A 454 81.46 -102.79 -31.43
CA LYS A 454 82.74 -103.29 -31.97
C LYS A 454 83.74 -103.70 -30.87
N ILE A 455 83.69 -103.04 -29.71
CA ILE A 455 84.61 -103.33 -28.60
C ILE A 455 84.20 -104.60 -27.84
N LEU A 456 82.90 -104.86 -27.72
CA LEU A 456 82.37 -106.03 -27.00
C LEU A 456 82.30 -107.30 -27.85
N ASP A 457 82.31 -107.17 -29.17
CA ASP A 457 82.01 -108.24 -30.11
C ASP A 457 82.98 -108.15 -31.29
N GLN A 458 83.95 -109.07 -31.38
CA GLN A 458 84.97 -109.04 -32.45
C GLN A 458 84.41 -109.45 -33.83
N ASP A 459 83.18 -110.01 -33.90
CA ASP A 459 82.50 -110.36 -35.15
C ASP A 459 81.03 -109.93 -35.15
N LEU A 460 80.76 -108.68 -35.56
CA LEU A 460 79.40 -108.21 -35.80
C LEU A 460 78.82 -108.82 -37.08
N PRO A 461 77.64 -109.47 -37.06
CA PRO A 461 77.01 -110.04 -38.24
C PRO A 461 76.82 -109.02 -39.38
N GLU A 462 77.15 -109.41 -40.60
CA GLU A 462 77.01 -108.58 -41.81
C GLU A 462 75.56 -108.10 -42.05
N GLU A 463 74.57 -108.84 -41.57
CA GLU A 463 73.15 -108.47 -41.62
C GLU A 463 72.83 -107.16 -40.89
N TYR A 464 73.57 -106.80 -39.82
CA TYR A 464 73.38 -105.51 -39.13
C TYR A 464 73.89 -104.33 -39.96
N TRP A 465 75.04 -104.49 -40.61
CA TRP A 465 75.57 -103.48 -41.53
C TRP A 465 74.64 -103.26 -42.72
N LYS A 466 74.07 -104.33 -43.27
CA LYS A 466 73.08 -104.25 -44.36
C LYS A 466 71.83 -103.48 -43.96
N ARG A 467 71.34 -103.64 -42.72
CA ARG A 467 70.19 -102.89 -42.20
C ARG A 467 70.53 -101.43 -41.88
N TYR A 468 71.71 -101.17 -41.35
CA TYR A 468 72.21 -99.82 -41.10
C TYR A 468 72.29 -98.99 -42.39
N HIS A 469 72.88 -99.56 -43.46
CA HIS A 469 72.94 -98.90 -44.78
C HIS A 469 71.57 -98.75 -45.45
N LYS A 470 70.59 -99.60 -45.11
CA LYS A 470 69.19 -99.47 -45.56
C LYS A 470 68.36 -98.48 -44.73
N GLY A 471 68.94 -97.86 -43.70
CA GLY A 471 68.32 -96.77 -42.95
C GLY A 471 67.93 -97.08 -41.50
N ASP A 472 68.11 -98.32 -41.00
CA ASP A 472 67.91 -98.61 -39.57
C ASP A 472 69.14 -98.16 -38.77
N ARG A 473 69.30 -96.84 -38.59
CA ARG A 473 70.47 -96.22 -37.94
C ARG A 473 70.66 -96.69 -36.49
N SER A 474 69.57 -97.06 -35.81
CA SER A 474 69.60 -97.54 -34.43
C SER A 474 69.71 -99.06 -34.31
N ILE A 475 69.95 -99.79 -35.40
CA ILE A 475 70.11 -101.26 -35.38
C ILE A 475 71.20 -101.70 -34.40
N PHE A 476 72.28 -100.94 -34.27
CA PHE A 476 73.40 -101.26 -33.38
C PHE A 476 73.08 -100.95 -31.92
N ALA A 477 72.42 -99.83 -31.63
CA ALA A 477 71.90 -99.57 -30.29
C ALA A 477 70.90 -100.67 -29.87
N ARG A 478 69.99 -101.05 -30.77
CA ARG A 478 69.01 -102.11 -30.55
C ARG A 478 69.65 -103.51 -30.43
N SER A 479 70.68 -103.79 -31.21
CA SER A 479 71.45 -105.06 -31.14
C SER A 479 72.19 -105.19 -29.82
N PHE A 480 72.81 -104.10 -29.35
CA PHE A 480 73.46 -104.04 -28.03
C PHE A 480 72.46 -104.41 -26.93
N LEU A 481 71.23 -103.86 -27.01
CA LEU A 481 70.14 -104.17 -26.09
C LEU A 481 69.58 -105.59 -26.23
N LYS A 482 69.64 -106.20 -27.43
CA LYS A 482 69.05 -107.52 -27.72
C LYS A 482 69.94 -108.68 -27.25
N LYS A 483 71.26 -108.48 -27.15
CA LYS A 483 72.20 -109.45 -26.55
C LYS A 483 72.18 -109.45 -25.00
N LYS A 484 71.07 -109.02 -24.40
CA LYS A 484 70.88 -108.88 -22.95
C LYS A 484 71.13 -110.17 -22.16
N ASP A 485 70.92 -111.34 -22.79
CA ASP A 485 71.17 -112.64 -22.16
C ASP A 485 72.65 -113.03 -22.12
N LEU A 486 73.52 -112.32 -22.85
CA LEU A 486 74.98 -112.54 -22.89
C LEU A 486 75.76 -111.47 -22.13
N TYR A 487 75.30 -110.21 -22.12
CA TYR A 487 75.93 -109.11 -21.38
C TYR A 487 75.04 -108.66 -20.21
N ASP A 488 75.11 -109.37 -19.08
CA ASP A 488 74.54 -108.87 -17.83
C ASP A 488 75.17 -107.48 -17.50
N THR A 489 74.44 -106.62 -16.79
CA THR A 489 74.95 -105.34 -16.23
C THR A 489 76.32 -105.49 -15.57
N HIS A 490 76.59 -106.65 -14.95
CA HIS A 490 77.89 -107.01 -14.41
C HIS A 490 79.00 -107.16 -15.46
N GLU A 491 78.73 -107.68 -16.66
CA GLU A 491 79.72 -107.78 -17.73
C GLU A 491 80.05 -106.42 -18.33
N VAL A 492 79.04 -105.59 -18.58
CA VAL A 492 79.25 -104.20 -19.05
C VAL A 492 80.08 -103.42 -18.05
N LYS A 493 79.79 -103.58 -16.74
CA LYS A 493 80.58 -102.99 -15.66
C LYS A 493 82.02 -103.53 -15.65
N ARG A 494 82.22 -104.84 -15.79
CA ARG A 494 83.56 -105.46 -15.88
C ARG A 494 84.35 -104.90 -17.05
N TYR A 495 83.77 -104.80 -18.25
CA TYR A 495 84.41 -104.21 -19.42
C TYR A 495 84.72 -102.73 -19.22
N PHE A 496 83.84 -101.98 -18.57
CA PHE A 496 84.10 -100.58 -18.23
C PHE A 496 85.28 -100.43 -17.26
N GLU A 497 85.38 -101.30 -16.26
CA GLU A 497 86.45 -101.30 -15.28
C GLU A 497 87.79 -101.76 -15.87
N THR A 498 87.79 -102.73 -16.79
CA THR A 498 89.01 -103.38 -17.31
C THR A 498 89.49 -102.86 -18.66
N ASN A 499 88.62 -102.25 -19.49
CA ASN A 499 88.96 -101.78 -20.84
C ASN A 499 88.79 -100.25 -20.96
N GLN A 500 89.92 -99.55 -21.08
CA GLN A 500 89.95 -98.08 -21.16
C GLN A 500 89.21 -97.55 -22.41
N THR A 501 89.29 -98.24 -23.55
CA THR A 501 88.64 -97.83 -24.80
C THR A 501 87.13 -97.91 -24.67
N PHE A 502 86.62 -99.00 -24.08
CA PHE A 502 85.19 -99.16 -23.79
C PHE A 502 84.68 -98.05 -22.85
N ARG A 503 85.43 -97.79 -21.77
CA ARG A 503 85.12 -96.73 -20.80
C ARG A 503 84.96 -95.35 -21.45
N ASN A 504 85.93 -94.96 -22.28
CA ASN A 504 85.90 -93.67 -22.98
C ASN A 504 84.67 -93.56 -23.89
N GLN A 505 84.34 -94.64 -24.59
CA GLN A 505 83.22 -94.65 -25.51
C GLN A 505 81.85 -94.62 -24.79
N VAL A 506 81.73 -95.27 -23.64
CA VAL A 506 80.53 -95.20 -22.79
C VAL A 506 80.34 -93.79 -22.23
N ASN A 507 81.38 -93.15 -21.71
CA ASN A 507 81.28 -91.77 -21.21
C ASN A 507 80.86 -90.80 -22.32
N ARG A 508 81.47 -90.92 -23.51
CA ARG A 508 81.09 -90.11 -24.68
C ARG A 508 79.61 -90.27 -25.04
N TYR A 509 79.11 -91.51 -25.03
CA TYR A 509 77.70 -91.79 -25.30
C TYR A 509 76.76 -91.13 -24.28
N MET A 510 77.12 -91.22 -22.99
CA MET A 510 76.36 -90.60 -21.90
C MET A 510 76.29 -89.08 -22.05
N ASP A 511 77.43 -88.43 -22.27
CA ASP A 511 77.51 -86.97 -22.41
C ASP A 511 76.74 -86.46 -23.64
N GLN A 512 76.81 -87.20 -24.76
CA GLN A 512 76.05 -86.88 -25.98
C GLN A 512 74.53 -86.94 -25.75
N PHE A 513 74.07 -87.91 -24.95
CA PHE A 513 72.66 -88.07 -24.64
C PHE A 513 72.15 -87.02 -23.64
N ASP A 514 72.95 -86.71 -22.61
CA ASP A 514 72.62 -85.67 -21.63
C ASP A 514 72.49 -84.29 -22.31
N ASN A 515 73.37 -83.98 -23.27
CA ASN A 515 73.29 -82.77 -24.07
C ASN A 515 71.99 -82.69 -24.90
N LEU A 516 71.61 -83.80 -25.56
CA LEU A 516 70.33 -83.88 -26.28
C LEU A 516 69.13 -83.63 -25.35
N MET A 517 69.17 -84.19 -24.14
CA MET A 517 68.09 -84.06 -23.15
C MET A 517 67.96 -82.63 -22.61
N SER A 518 69.08 -81.96 -22.33
CA SER A 518 69.08 -80.57 -21.86
C SER A 518 68.46 -79.64 -22.91
N GLN A 519 68.84 -79.79 -24.18
CA GLN A 519 68.31 -78.97 -25.27
C GLN A 519 66.82 -79.24 -25.52
N ALA A 520 66.35 -80.48 -25.36
CA ALA A 520 64.95 -80.83 -25.48
C ALA A 520 64.09 -80.09 -24.43
N ARG A 521 64.55 -80.04 -23.18
CA ARG A 521 63.84 -79.38 -22.06
C ARG A 521 63.77 -77.86 -22.19
N GLU A 522 64.79 -77.22 -22.77
CA GLU A 522 64.77 -75.77 -23.01
C GLU A 522 63.78 -75.35 -24.10
N CYS A 523 63.48 -76.25 -25.04
CA CYS A 523 62.64 -75.98 -26.19
C CYS A 523 61.17 -76.38 -25.97
N ASP A 524 60.93 -77.32 -25.05
CA ASP A 524 59.61 -77.87 -24.77
C ASP A 524 59.39 -78.02 -23.26
N SER A 525 58.65 -77.07 -22.69
CA SER A 525 58.33 -77.04 -21.26
C SER A 525 57.40 -78.17 -20.83
N GLU A 526 56.75 -78.86 -21.76
CA GLU A 526 55.85 -79.99 -21.47
C GLU A 526 56.58 -81.34 -21.43
N ASP A 527 57.91 -81.36 -21.51
CA ASP A 527 58.78 -82.56 -21.46
C ASP A 527 58.46 -83.63 -22.54
N VAL A 528 57.65 -83.32 -23.56
CA VAL A 528 57.22 -84.28 -24.58
C VAL A 528 58.39 -84.72 -25.45
N LEU A 529 59.22 -83.77 -25.90
CA LEU A 529 60.43 -84.07 -26.67
C LEU A 529 61.45 -84.88 -25.85
N ALA A 530 61.65 -84.51 -24.59
CA ALA A 530 62.53 -85.23 -23.66
C ALA A 530 62.08 -86.69 -23.47
N ALA A 531 60.78 -86.92 -23.23
CA ALA A 531 60.21 -88.26 -23.11
C ALA A 531 60.34 -89.10 -24.40
N THR A 532 60.20 -88.46 -25.56
CA THR A 532 60.34 -89.11 -26.88
C THR A 532 61.77 -89.66 -27.09
N PHE A 533 62.81 -88.87 -26.78
CA PHE A 533 64.20 -89.33 -26.92
C PHE A 533 64.58 -90.37 -25.86
N MET A 534 64.03 -90.28 -24.65
CA MET A 534 64.26 -91.27 -23.58
C MET A 534 63.74 -92.67 -23.96
N THR A 535 62.62 -92.74 -24.67
CA THR A 535 61.98 -94.01 -25.08
C THR A 535 62.53 -94.60 -26.39
N ALA A 536 63.33 -93.84 -27.13
CA ALA A 536 64.02 -94.30 -28.34
C ALA A 536 65.10 -95.35 -28.04
N ASP A 537 65.54 -96.10 -29.06
CA ASP A 537 66.58 -97.14 -28.91
C ASP A 537 67.90 -96.57 -28.34
N VAL A 538 68.24 -95.33 -28.71
CA VAL A 538 69.40 -94.61 -28.18
C VAL A 538 69.23 -94.26 -26.68
N GLY A 539 68.03 -93.86 -26.25
CA GLY A 539 67.74 -93.59 -24.84
C GLY A 539 67.71 -94.86 -24.00
N LYS A 540 67.16 -95.95 -24.54
CA LYS A 540 67.20 -97.26 -23.87
C LYS A 540 68.62 -97.76 -23.66
N LEU A 541 69.52 -97.55 -24.62
CA LEU A 541 70.95 -97.87 -24.46
C LEU A 541 71.61 -96.99 -23.39
N TYR A 542 71.30 -95.68 -23.36
CA TYR A 542 71.76 -94.79 -22.29
C TYR A 542 71.33 -95.34 -20.91
N VAL A 543 70.06 -95.71 -20.76
CA VAL A 543 69.53 -96.28 -19.50
C VAL A 543 70.27 -97.55 -19.10
N LEU A 544 70.53 -98.46 -20.04
CA LEU A 544 71.29 -99.69 -19.77
C LEU A 544 72.73 -99.39 -19.30
N LEU A 545 73.42 -98.47 -19.98
CA LEU A 545 74.78 -98.07 -19.62
C LEU A 545 74.82 -97.40 -18.25
N ALA A 546 73.95 -96.42 -18.02
CA ALA A 546 73.83 -95.71 -16.75
C ALA A 546 73.57 -96.67 -15.58
N ARG A 547 72.67 -97.64 -15.79
CA ARG A 547 72.34 -98.67 -14.79
C ARG A 547 73.53 -99.60 -14.52
N SER A 548 74.24 -100.02 -15.57
CA SER A 548 75.46 -100.85 -15.43
C SER A 548 76.57 -100.12 -14.65
N LEU A 549 76.60 -98.79 -14.73
CA LEU A 549 77.55 -97.92 -14.01
C LEU A 549 77.10 -97.53 -12.60
N GLY A 550 75.91 -97.95 -12.14
CA GLY A 550 75.35 -97.54 -10.86
C GLY A 550 74.97 -96.05 -10.78
N ARG A 551 74.76 -95.39 -11.93
CA ARG A 551 74.29 -94.00 -12.01
C ARG A 551 72.76 -93.87 -12.01
N MET A 552 72.05 -94.99 -12.22
CA MET A 552 70.59 -95.12 -12.10
C MET A 552 70.28 -96.49 -11.46
N GLU A 553 69.37 -96.55 -10.50
CA GLU A 553 68.94 -97.80 -9.82
C GLU A 553 67.96 -98.63 -10.68
#